data_AF-A0A3B1E7D8-F1
#
_entry.id   AF-A0A3B1E7D8-F1
#
_cell.length_a   1.000
_cell.length_b   1.000
_cell.length_c   1.000
_cell.angle_alpha   90.00
_cell.angle_beta   90.00
_cell.angle_gamma   90.00
#
_symmetry.space_group_name_H-M   'P 1'
#
loop_
_entity.id
_entity.type
_entity.pdbx_description
1 polymer ?
#
loop_
_entity_poly.entity_id
_entity_poly.type
_entity_poly.pdbx_seq_one_letter_code
_entity_poly.pdbx_strand_id
1 'polypeptide(L)'
;MTQEINEQFVRLITENQSMLYAYIRSLLPDADRAGDVLQETNLVLWRRANEFAEGTNFAGWARKIAYYQVLACYRDKRREKLLFDAELVALLAEQSESQVTSYEMKQRLLQGCLAKLSDQSRDLVRRRYAPDGSVKVMAKNLKRTVGSISQALYRIRQLLEECVNQQLTRETGEEI
;
A
#
# COMPACT_ATOMS: atom_id res chain seq x y z
N MET A 1 -30.44 -15.58 4.74
CA MET A 1 -30.61 -14.17 4.30
C MET A 1 -29.33 -13.80 3.58
N THR A 2 -29.30 -13.98 2.27
CA THR A 2 -28.13 -13.66 1.42
C THR A 2 -28.02 -12.15 1.31
N GLN A 3 -26.89 -11.62 1.76
CA GLN A 3 -26.66 -10.20 2.00
C GLN A 3 -26.21 -9.52 0.70
N GLU A 4 -26.95 -8.51 0.23
CA GLU A 4 -26.51 -7.66 -0.89
C GLU A 4 -25.37 -6.77 -0.40
N ILE A 5 -24.15 -7.10 -0.82
CA ILE A 5 -22.98 -6.24 -0.63
C ILE A 5 -23.01 -5.18 -1.72
N ASN A 6 -23.01 -3.92 -1.29
CA ASN A 6 -23.01 -2.74 -2.14
C ASN A 6 -21.67 -2.62 -2.90
N GLU A 7 -21.74 -2.21 -4.18
CA GLU A 7 -20.57 -1.87 -5.02
C GLU A 7 -19.59 -0.90 -4.32
N GLN A 8 -20.11 0.05 -3.55
CA GLN A 8 -19.34 1.00 -2.75
C GLN A 8 -18.45 0.30 -1.71
N PHE A 9 -18.94 -0.77 -1.07
CA PHE A 9 -18.13 -1.54 -0.12
C PHE A 9 -17.01 -2.31 -0.82
N VAL A 10 -17.31 -2.87 -2.00
CA VAL A 10 -16.30 -3.51 -2.85
C VAL A 10 -15.23 -2.50 -3.27
N ARG A 11 -15.62 -1.29 -3.66
CA ARG A 11 -14.69 -0.19 -3.95
C ARG A 11 -13.78 0.10 -2.76
N LEU A 12 -14.34 0.27 -1.56
CA LEU A 12 -13.56 0.49 -0.33
C LEU A 12 -12.52 -0.62 -0.10
N ILE A 13 -12.90 -1.89 -0.26
CA ILE A 13 -11.94 -3.01 -0.16
C ILE A 13 -10.84 -2.88 -1.22
N THR A 14 -11.21 -2.66 -2.48
CA THR A 14 -10.25 -2.62 -3.59
C THR A 14 -9.27 -1.44 -3.51
N GLU A 15 -9.74 -0.25 -3.10
CA GLU A 15 -8.94 0.96 -2.97
C GLU A 15 -7.91 0.84 -1.83
N ASN A 16 -8.19 0.00 -0.83
CA ASN A 16 -7.33 -0.19 0.34
C ASN A 16 -6.39 -1.40 0.24
N GLN A 17 -6.37 -2.16 -0.87
CA GLN A 17 -5.56 -3.38 -0.99
C GLN A 17 -4.07 -3.14 -0.80
N SER A 18 -3.51 -2.11 -1.44
CA SER A 18 -2.07 -1.82 -1.33
C SER A 18 -1.67 -1.42 0.10
N MET A 19 -2.53 -0.66 0.77
CA MET A 19 -2.32 -0.26 2.17
C MET A 19 -2.38 -1.47 3.10
N LEU A 20 -3.39 -2.33 2.95
CA LEU A 20 -3.54 -3.55 3.75
C LEU A 20 -2.38 -4.51 3.52
N TYR A 21 -1.96 -4.70 2.26
CA TYR A 21 -0.80 -5.52 1.95
C TYR A 21 0.48 -4.98 2.61
N ALA A 22 0.74 -3.68 2.51
CA ALA A 22 1.90 -3.04 3.12
C ALA A 22 1.91 -3.20 4.65
N TYR A 23 0.74 -3.00 5.29
CA TYR A 23 0.55 -3.20 6.72
C TYR A 23 0.78 -4.66 7.15
N ILE A 24 0.21 -5.63 6.42
CA ILE A 24 0.44 -7.06 6.70
C ILE A 24 1.93 -7.38 6.51
N ARG A 25 2.57 -6.86 5.46
CA ARG A 25 3.98 -7.11 5.14
C ARG A 25 4.95 -6.51 6.17
N SER A 26 4.58 -5.42 6.86
CA SER A 26 5.36 -4.89 7.98
C SER A 26 5.27 -5.74 9.23
N LEU A 27 4.18 -6.50 9.39
CA LEU A 27 3.97 -7.40 10.53
C LEU A 27 4.38 -8.84 10.25
N LEU A 28 4.44 -9.24 8.98
CA LEU A 28 4.74 -10.60 8.52
C LEU A 28 5.84 -10.59 7.44
N PRO A 29 7.08 -11.02 7.78
CA PRO A 29 8.24 -10.96 6.88
C PRO A 29 8.17 -11.83 5.62
N ASP A 30 7.26 -12.80 5.57
CA ASP A 30 7.09 -13.74 4.46
C ASP A 30 6.07 -13.18 3.46
N ALA A 31 6.49 -13.00 2.20
CA ALA A 31 5.68 -12.37 1.16
C ALA A 31 4.52 -13.24 0.67
N ASP A 32 4.71 -14.56 0.60
CA ASP A 32 3.68 -15.49 0.15
C ASP A 32 2.59 -15.57 1.21
N ARG A 33 2.99 -15.70 2.48
CA ARG A 33 2.06 -15.71 3.61
C ARG A 33 1.34 -14.38 3.79
N ALA A 34 1.99 -13.25 3.51
CA ALA A 34 1.33 -11.96 3.53
C ALA A 34 0.20 -11.88 2.48
N GLY A 35 0.38 -12.53 1.33
CA GLY A 35 -0.68 -12.71 0.33
C GLY A 35 -1.87 -13.51 0.86
N ASP A 36 -1.61 -14.65 1.49
CA ASP A 36 -2.66 -15.49 2.09
C ASP A 36 -3.43 -14.75 3.19
N VAL A 37 -2.71 -14.05 4.09
CA VAL A 37 -3.32 -13.26 5.16
C VAL A 37 -4.16 -12.11 4.59
N LEU A 38 -3.74 -11.48 3.49
CA LEU A 38 -4.56 -10.46 2.82
C LEU A 38 -5.85 -11.06 2.26
N GLN A 39 -5.80 -12.25 1.68
CA GLN A 39 -7.00 -12.93 1.18
C GLN A 39 -7.97 -13.26 2.33
N GLU A 40 -7.49 -13.84 3.43
CA GLU A 40 -8.33 -14.12 4.60
C GLU A 40 -8.90 -12.82 5.21
N THR A 41 -8.09 -11.74 5.23
CA THR A 41 -8.55 -10.41 5.64
C THR A 41 -9.72 -9.96 4.75
N ASN A 42 -9.62 -10.09 3.44
CA ASN A 42 -10.70 -9.75 2.51
C ASN A 42 -11.96 -10.58 2.75
N LEU A 43 -11.83 -11.89 3.03
CA LEU A 43 -12.97 -12.75 3.37
C LEU A 43 -13.66 -12.31 4.67
N VAL A 44 -12.89 -11.91 5.68
CA VAL A 44 -13.45 -11.41 6.95
C VAL A 44 -14.10 -10.04 6.78
N LEU A 45 -13.48 -9.12 6.02
CA LEU A 45 -14.08 -7.84 5.64
C LEU A 45 -15.43 -8.05 4.96
N TRP A 46 -15.48 -8.98 3.99
CA TRP A 46 -16.70 -9.34 3.30
C TRP A 46 -17.78 -9.88 4.24
N ARG A 47 -17.44 -10.83 5.11
CA ARG A 47 -18.38 -11.43 6.08
C ARG A 47 -18.89 -10.43 7.12
N ARG A 48 -18.11 -9.39 7.43
CA ARG A 48 -18.43 -8.35 8.43
C ARG A 48 -18.85 -7.03 7.80
N ALA A 49 -19.26 -7.02 6.53
CA ALA A 49 -19.61 -5.79 5.83
C ALA A 49 -20.72 -4.98 6.53
N ASN A 50 -21.66 -5.64 7.20
CA ASN A 50 -22.72 -5.01 7.99
C ASN A 50 -22.25 -4.41 9.33
N GLU A 51 -21.08 -4.79 9.83
CA GLU A 51 -20.50 -4.22 11.05
C GLU A 51 -19.81 -2.88 10.79
N PHE A 52 -19.54 -2.56 9.50
CA PHE A 52 -18.92 -1.30 9.12
C PHE A 52 -19.97 -0.19 9.03
N ALA A 53 -19.77 0.87 9.81
CA ALA A 53 -20.56 2.08 9.70
C ALA A 53 -20.02 2.96 8.56
N GLU A 54 -20.82 3.15 7.51
CA GLU A 54 -20.47 4.04 6.40
C GLU A 54 -20.15 5.46 6.88
N GLY A 55 -19.17 6.11 6.24
CA GLY A 55 -18.66 7.42 6.64
C GLY A 55 -17.62 7.41 7.77
N THR A 56 -17.34 6.26 8.38
CA THR A 56 -16.23 6.09 9.33
C THR A 56 -14.92 5.67 8.64
N ASN A 57 -13.80 5.65 9.38
CA ASN A 57 -12.49 5.31 8.84
C ASN A 57 -12.37 3.82 8.49
N PHE A 58 -12.69 3.48 7.24
CA PHE A 58 -12.56 2.13 6.69
C PHE A 58 -11.15 1.57 6.82
N ALA A 59 -10.12 2.38 6.55
CA ALA A 59 -8.72 1.94 6.61
C ALA A 59 -8.33 1.49 8.02
N GLY A 60 -8.75 2.23 9.06
CA GLY A 60 -8.52 1.87 10.46
C GLY A 60 -9.25 0.57 10.85
N TRP A 61 -10.52 0.45 10.47
CA TRP A 61 -11.31 -0.77 10.71
C TRP A 61 -10.71 -1.99 10.02
N ALA A 62 -10.29 -1.86 8.77
CA ALA A 62 -9.71 -2.94 7.99
C ALA A 62 -8.32 -3.35 8.49
N ARG A 63 -7.47 -2.40 8.92
CA ARG A 63 -6.19 -2.70 9.58
C ARG A 63 -6.39 -3.51 10.85
N LYS A 64 -7.40 -3.19 11.67
CA LYS A 64 -7.71 -3.96 12.87
C LYS A 64 -8.07 -5.42 12.55
N ILE A 65 -8.84 -5.65 11.49
CA ILE A 65 -9.14 -7.02 11.03
C ILE A 65 -7.86 -7.71 10.54
N ALA A 66 -7.06 -7.04 9.72
CA ALA A 66 -5.79 -7.56 9.20
C ALA A 66 -4.82 -7.96 10.34
N TYR A 67 -4.72 -7.14 11.38
CA TYR A 67 -3.92 -7.42 12.57
C TYR A 67 -4.30 -8.75 13.22
N TYR A 68 -5.61 -9.00 13.42
CA TYR A 68 -6.05 -10.29 13.98
C TYR A 68 -5.81 -11.47 13.04
N GLN A 69 -5.86 -11.28 11.71
CA GLN A 69 -5.48 -12.34 10.76
C GLN A 69 -3.99 -12.65 10.81
N VAL A 70 -3.13 -11.63 10.98
CA VAL A 70 -1.71 -11.80 11.21
C VAL A 70 -1.47 -12.60 12.50
N LEU A 71 -2.12 -12.24 13.61
CA LEU A 71 -2.01 -12.97 14.87
C LEU A 71 -2.50 -14.43 14.75
N ALA A 72 -3.59 -14.68 14.02
CA ALA A 72 -4.07 -16.03 13.76
C ALA A 72 -3.03 -16.85 12.97
N CYS A 73 -2.45 -16.25 11.93
CA CYS A 73 -1.37 -16.85 11.13
C CYS A 73 -0.13 -17.19 11.99
N TYR A 74 0.17 -16.39 13.02
CA TYR A 74 1.21 -16.69 14.00
C TYR A 74 0.81 -17.80 14.97
N ARG A 75 -0.44 -17.81 15.47
CA ARG A 75 -0.95 -18.79 16.43
C ARG A 75 -1.01 -20.20 15.84
N ASP A 76 -1.53 -20.33 14.62
CA ASP A 76 -1.69 -21.63 13.96
C ASP A 76 -0.35 -22.28 13.62
N LYS A 77 0.75 -21.51 13.67
CA LYS A 77 2.12 -21.94 13.34
C LYS A 77 3.12 -21.90 14.50
N ARG A 78 2.70 -21.90 15.78
CA ARG A 78 3.60 -22.06 16.95
C ARG A 78 4.46 -23.35 16.97
N ARG A 79 4.45 -24.17 15.91
CA ARG A 79 5.39 -25.29 15.69
C ARG A 79 6.61 -24.95 14.81
N GLU A 80 6.68 -23.77 14.18
CA GLU A 80 7.83 -23.36 13.35
C GLU A 80 8.66 -22.26 14.03
N LYS A 81 9.99 -22.46 14.11
CA LYS A 81 10.94 -21.70 14.95
C LYS A 81 11.28 -20.26 14.50
N LEU A 82 10.62 -19.69 13.50
CA LEU A 82 11.05 -18.43 12.84
C LEU A 82 9.98 -17.32 12.85
N LEU A 83 9.14 -17.29 13.87
CA LEU A 83 8.06 -16.31 13.97
C LEU A 83 8.30 -15.31 15.09
N PHE A 84 8.00 -14.04 14.82
CA PHE A 84 7.91 -13.01 15.85
C PHE A 84 6.91 -13.44 16.92
N ASP A 85 7.22 -13.16 18.19
CA ASP A 85 6.23 -13.31 19.25
C ASP A 85 5.14 -12.24 19.12
N ALA A 86 4.02 -12.45 19.82
CA ALA A 86 2.86 -11.57 19.75
C ALA A 86 3.15 -10.15 20.29
N GLU A 87 4.12 -10.01 21.19
CA GLU A 87 4.49 -8.73 21.80
C GLU A 87 5.24 -7.86 20.78
N LEU A 88 6.18 -8.45 20.04
CA LEU A 88 6.86 -7.79 18.93
C LEU A 88 5.89 -7.38 17.81
N VAL A 89 4.92 -8.23 17.48
CA VAL A 89 3.89 -7.89 16.48
C VAL A 89 3.02 -6.71 16.96
N ALA A 90 2.68 -6.64 18.24
CA ALA A 90 1.95 -5.51 18.82
C ALA A 90 2.78 -4.21 18.74
N LEU A 91 4.06 -4.26 19.08
CA LEU A 91 4.95 -3.10 19.00
C LEU A 91 5.10 -2.58 17.55
N LEU A 92 5.25 -3.49 16.59
CA LEU A 92 5.31 -3.12 15.16
C LEU A 92 3.99 -2.52 14.66
N ALA A 93 2.85 -2.98 15.17
CA ALA A 93 1.55 -2.43 14.84
C ALA A 93 1.39 -0.99 15.36
N GLU A 94 1.78 -0.73 16.61
CA GLU A 94 1.78 0.61 17.21
C GLU A 94 2.70 1.57 16.45
N GLN A 95 3.91 1.12 16.10
CA GLN A 95 4.82 1.91 15.28
C GLN A 95 4.22 2.20 13.90
N SER A 96 3.60 1.20 13.26
CA SER A 96 2.93 1.41 11.97
C SER A 96 1.82 2.46 12.10
N GLU A 97 0.97 2.39 13.13
CA GLU A 97 -0.09 3.36 13.40
C GLU A 97 0.44 4.79 13.55
N SER A 98 1.54 4.98 14.30
CA SER A 98 2.17 6.30 14.43
C SER A 98 2.69 6.89 13.11
N GLN A 99 3.05 6.03 12.14
CA GLN A 99 3.53 6.46 10.82
C GLN A 99 2.40 6.62 9.79
N VAL A 100 1.18 6.17 10.09
CA VAL A 100 0.03 6.23 9.16
C VAL A 100 -0.21 7.65 8.68
N THR A 101 -0.23 8.63 9.58
CA THR A 101 -0.49 10.04 9.24
C THR A 101 0.59 10.59 8.31
N SER A 102 1.86 10.30 8.60
CA SER A 102 3.00 10.68 7.75
C SER A 102 2.94 10.00 6.38
N TYR A 103 2.58 8.71 6.33
CA TYR A 103 2.45 7.95 5.09
C TYR A 103 1.28 8.43 4.23
N GLU A 104 0.09 8.61 4.83
CA GLU A 104 -1.10 9.12 4.15
C GLU A 104 -0.88 10.55 3.62
N MET A 105 -0.19 11.40 4.39
CA MET A 105 0.22 12.72 3.94
C MET A 105 1.17 12.63 2.75
N LYS A 106 2.28 11.89 2.86
CA LYS A 106 3.24 11.72 1.74
C LYS A 106 2.57 11.12 0.50
N GLN A 107 1.65 10.19 0.67
CA GLN A 107 0.88 9.59 -0.43
C GLN A 107 -0.01 10.63 -1.12
N ARG A 108 -0.72 11.48 -0.35
CA ARG A 108 -1.53 12.59 -0.88
C ARG A 108 -0.68 13.60 -1.65
N LEU A 109 0.47 13.99 -1.08
CA LEU A 109 1.43 14.89 -1.72
C LEU A 109 1.98 14.29 -3.02
N LEU A 110 2.33 13.00 -3.01
CA LEU A 110 2.80 12.28 -4.19
C LEU A 110 1.73 12.23 -5.28
N GLN A 111 0.47 11.98 -4.94
CA GLN A 111 -0.64 12.04 -5.91
C GLN A 111 -0.74 13.42 -6.56
N GLY A 112 -0.65 14.50 -5.76
CA GLY A 112 -0.59 15.87 -6.26
C GLY A 112 0.61 16.12 -7.18
N CYS A 113 1.79 15.58 -6.85
CA CYS A 113 2.99 15.68 -7.68
C CYS A 113 2.90 14.88 -8.98
N LEU A 114 2.30 13.69 -8.96
CA LEU A 114 2.05 12.87 -10.15
C LEU A 114 1.11 13.57 -11.14
N ALA A 115 0.12 14.32 -10.64
CA ALA A 115 -0.78 15.13 -11.46
C ALA A 115 -0.06 16.28 -12.19
N LYS A 116 1.05 16.80 -11.63
CA LYS A 116 1.88 17.86 -12.24
C LYS A 116 2.84 17.36 -13.31
N LEU A 117 3.08 16.05 -13.39
CA LEU A 117 3.92 15.48 -14.43
C LEU A 117 3.29 15.64 -15.81
N SER A 118 4.12 15.80 -16.85
CA SER A 118 3.68 15.68 -18.24
C SER A 118 3.09 14.28 -18.52
N ASP A 119 2.18 14.18 -19.48
CA ASP A 119 1.49 12.91 -19.79
C ASP A 119 2.47 11.79 -20.16
N GLN A 120 3.55 12.11 -20.89
CA GLN A 120 4.60 11.14 -21.22
C GLN A 120 5.32 10.61 -19.97
N SER A 121 5.64 11.49 -19.02
CA SER A 121 6.30 11.10 -17.77
C SER A 121 5.37 10.28 -16.87
N ARG A 122 4.09 10.67 -16.82
CA ARG A 122 3.06 9.95 -16.06
C ARG A 122 2.81 8.56 -16.63
N ASP A 123 2.77 8.40 -17.95
CA ASP A 123 2.65 7.11 -18.63
C ASP A 123 3.86 6.21 -18.35
N LEU A 124 5.09 6.74 -18.41
CA LEU A 124 6.31 5.97 -18.06
C LEU A 124 6.28 5.45 -16.62
N VAL A 125 5.85 6.28 -15.67
CA VAL A 125 5.69 5.86 -14.27
C VAL A 125 4.62 4.78 -14.16
N ARG A 126 3.43 4.98 -14.73
CA ARG A 126 2.35 3.98 -14.69
C ARG A 126 2.80 2.63 -15.23
N ARG A 127 3.47 2.60 -16.38
CA ARG A 127 4.01 1.36 -16.97
C ARG A 127 5.07 0.72 -16.08
N ARG A 128 5.95 1.51 -15.46
CA ARG A 128 7.02 0.97 -14.60
C ARG A 128 6.48 0.25 -13.37
N TYR A 129 5.40 0.74 -12.79
CA TYR A 129 4.82 0.19 -11.56
C TYR A 129 3.63 -0.75 -11.82
N ALA A 130 3.33 -1.08 -13.08
CA ALA A 130 2.40 -2.16 -13.45
C ALA A 130 3.04 -3.55 -13.25
N PRO A 131 2.24 -4.64 -13.12
CA PRO A 131 2.75 -6.00 -12.89
C PRO A 131 3.81 -6.50 -13.90
N ASP A 132 3.83 -5.98 -15.12
CA ASP A 132 4.76 -6.31 -16.21
C ASP A 132 5.78 -5.20 -16.54
N GLY A 133 5.96 -4.23 -15.63
CA GLY A 133 6.68 -2.97 -15.82
C GLY A 133 8.21 -3.03 -15.89
N SER A 134 8.81 -4.11 -16.39
CA SER A 134 10.28 -4.17 -16.51
C SER A 134 10.81 -3.15 -17.53
N VAL A 135 11.94 -2.50 -17.22
CA VAL A 135 12.57 -1.52 -18.13
C VAL A 135 12.85 -2.13 -19.50
N LYS A 136 13.21 -3.42 -19.56
CA LYS A 136 13.45 -4.17 -20.79
C LYS A 136 12.18 -4.33 -21.64
N VAL A 137 11.05 -4.66 -21.01
CA VAL A 137 9.74 -4.75 -21.68
C VAL A 137 9.29 -3.37 -22.16
N MET A 138 9.42 -2.34 -21.32
CA MET A 138 9.09 -0.96 -21.70
C MET A 138 9.92 -0.45 -22.87
N ALA A 139 11.23 -0.71 -22.87
CA ALA A 139 12.14 -0.35 -23.96
C ALA A 139 11.71 -0.98 -25.30
N LYS A 140 11.35 -2.27 -25.29
CA LYS A 140 10.82 -2.98 -26.45
C LYS A 140 9.51 -2.37 -26.95
N ASN A 141 8.54 -2.15 -26.05
CA ASN A 141 7.21 -1.66 -26.41
C ASN A 141 7.24 -0.21 -26.93
N LEU A 142 8.08 0.64 -26.34
CA LEU A 142 8.21 2.05 -26.69
C LEU A 142 9.24 2.32 -27.79
N LYS A 143 9.89 1.28 -28.34
CA LYS A 143 10.96 1.38 -29.33
C LYS A 143 12.08 2.35 -28.90
N ARG A 144 12.47 2.29 -27.63
CA ARG A 144 13.53 3.11 -27.02
C ARG A 144 14.62 2.22 -26.42
N THR A 145 15.81 2.76 -26.21
CA THR A 145 16.87 2.01 -25.53
C THR A 145 16.57 1.85 -24.05
N VAL A 146 17.03 0.76 -23.46
CA VAL A 146 16.92 0.50 -22.00
C VAL A 146 17.52 1.66 -21.21
N GLY A 147 18.69 2.16 -21.61
CA GLY A 147 19.34 3.31 -20.98
C GLY A 147 18.49 4.60 -21.03
N SER A 148 17.84 4.87 -22.16
CA SER A 148 16.96 6.04 -22.31
C SER A 148 15.74 5.96 -21.37
N ILE A 149 15.13 4.78 -21.22
CA ILE A 149 14.01 4.56 -20.29
C ILE A 149 14.49 4.68 -18.83
N SER A 150 15.61 4.06 -18.48
CA SER A 150 16.20 4.16 -17.14
C SER A 150 16.49 5.61 -16.75
N GLN A 151 17.09 6.38 -17.66
CA GLN A 151 17.43 7.78 -17.41
C GLN A 151 16.18 8.65 -17.28
N ALA A 152 15.16 8.42 -18.12
CA ALA A 152 13.88 9.12 -18.02
C ALA A 152 13.21 8.83 -16.67
N LEU A 153 13.11 7.57 -16.27
CA LEU A 153 12.54 7.17 -14.99
C LEU A 153 13.32 7.73 -13.79
N TYR A 154 14.65 7.80 -13.89
CA TYR A 154 15.48 8.43 -12.86
C TYR A 154 15.14 9.91 -12.69
N ARG A 155 15.10 10.67 -13.79
CA ARG A 155 14.74 12.10 -13.75
C ARG A 155 13.33 12.33 -13.20
N ILE A 156 12.37 11.48 -13.59
CA ILE A 156 11.00 11.57 -13.08
C ILE A 156 10.97 11.33 -11.56
N ARG A 157 11.72 10.35 -11.05
CA ARG A 157 11.81 10.11 -9.60
C ARG A 157 12.40 11.29 -8.84
N GLN A 158 13.45 11.92 -9.37
CA GLN A 158 14.03 13.13 -8.76
C GLN A 158 13.02 14.28 -8.72
N LEU A 159 12.30 14.53 -9.82
CA LEU A 159 11.26 15.57 -9.86
C LEU A 159 10.12 15.30 -8.86
N LEU A 160 9.71 14.04 -8.72
CA LEU A 160 8.68 13.65 -7.76
C LEU A 160 9.17 13.83 -6.32
N GLU A 161 10.41 13.43 -6.03
CA GLU A 161 11.03 13.59 -4.72
C GLU A 161 11.15 15.06 -4.32
N GLU A 162 11.71 15.91 -5.19
CA GLU A 162 11.79 17.35 -4.99
C GLU A 162 10.40 17.97 -4.75
N CYS A 163 9.41 17.57 -5.56
CA CYS A 163 8.05 18.07 -5.43
C CYS A 163 7.38 17.68 -4.11
N VAL A 164 7.58 16.43 -3.66
CA VAL A 164 7.01 15.94 -2.39
C VAL A 164 7.70 16.63 -1.23
N ASN A 165 9.04 16.74 -1.24
CA ASN A 165 9.79 17.41 -0.17
C ASN A 165 9.41 18.89 -0.05
N GLN A 166 9.28 19.61 -1.17
CA GLN A 166 8.83 21.00 -1.15
C GLN A 166 7.42 21.16 -0.60
N GLN A 167 6.50 20.24 -0.89
CA GLN A 167 5.14 20.30 -0.35
C GLN A 167 5.10 19.89 1.13
N LEU A 168 5.94 18.92 1.52
CA LEU A 168 6.07 18.48 2.90
C LEU A 168 6.52 19.64 3.79
N THR A 169 7.60 20.34 3.43
CA THR A 169 8.08 21.54 4.15
C THR A 169 7.02 22.63 4.25
N ARG A 170 6.17 22.80 3.22
CA ARG A 170 5.07 23.77 3.25
C ARG A 170 3.91 23.37 4.16
N GLU A 171 3.60 22.07 4.28
CA GLU A 171 2.52 21.58 5.14
C GLU A 171 2.95 21.43 6.61
N THR A 172 4.19 21.01 6.88
CA THR A 172 4.66 20.79 8.27
C THR A 172 5.43 21.96 8.87
N GLY A 173 5.91 22.91 8.05
CA GLY A 173 6.75 24.02 8.51
C GLY A 173 8.14 23.61 9.00
N GLU A 174 8.51 22.34 8.83
CA GLU A 174 9.82 21.80 9.20
C GLU A 174 10.76 21.88 7.98
N GLU A 175 11.83 22.68 8.10
CA GLU A 175 12.99 22.59 7.21
C GLU A 175 13.70 21.26 7.47
N ILE A 176 13.90 20.46 6.41
CA ILE A 176 14.64 19.19 6.45
C ILE A 176 16.14 19.46 6.50
#